data_AF-A0AAD8T648-F1
#
_entry.id   AF-A0AAD8T648-F1
#
_cell.length_a   1.000
_cell.length_b   1.000
_cell.length_c   1.000
_cell.angle_alpha   90.00
_cell.angle_beta   90.00
_cell.angle_gamma   90.00
#
_symmetry.space_group_name_H-M   'P 1'
#
loop_
_entity.id
_entity.type
_entity.pdbx_description
1 polymer ?
#
loop_
_entity_poly.entity_id
_entity_poly.type
_entity_poly.pdbx_seq_one_letter_code
_entity_poly.pdbx_strand_id
1 'polypeptide(L)'
;MPSLLAVLRSINLDATDLVALSGGHTVGLGHCTSFDDRLFPRPDPTMNPDFLGKLKQTCPAKGTDRRTALDVRTPNAFDNKYYVNLLNRQGLFTSDQDLYTNAATRPLVERFASSQQDFFNQFGVSMVKMGQIKVLTGNQGQVRRNCSARNPGTVDGHLSWSSLAQTVGEAAAESLGF
;
A
#
# COMPACT_ATOMS: atom_id res chain seq x y z
N MET A 1 -8.47 -3.09 -14.05
CA MET A 1 -7.03 -2.86 -14.24
C MET A 1 -6.72 -1.54 -14.94
N PRO A 2 -7.35 -1.19 -16.09
CA PRO A 2 -7.02 0.06 -16.80
C PRO A 2 -7.14 1.31 -15.92
N SER A 3 -8.15 1.36 -15.04
CA SER A 3 -8.34 2.48 -14.11
C SER A 3 -7.22 2.62 -13.08
N LEU A 4 -6.73 1.51 -12.50
CA LEU A 4 -5.61 1.55 -11.54
C LEU A 4 -4.33 2.04 -12.22
N LEU A 5 -4.03 1.51 -13.40
CA LEU A 5 -2.86 1.93 -14.17
C LEU A 5 -2.94 3.40 -14.59
N ALA A 6 -4.12 3.91 -14.94
CA ALA A 6 -4.30 5.32 -15.27
C ALA A 6 -3.99 6.23 -14.07
N VAL A 7 -4.50 5.89 -12.87
CA VAL A 7 -4.22 6.63 -11.64
C VAL A 7 -2.73 6.60 -11.33
N LEU A 8 -2.09 5.43 -11.34
CA LEU A 8 -0.68 5.30 -10.98
C LEU A 8 0.25 5.99 -11.99
N ARG A 9 -0.06 5.93 -13.28
CA ARG A 9 0.70 6.65 -14.31
C ARG A 9 0.69 8.16 -14.09
N SER A 10 -0.42 8.72 -13.59
CA SER A 10 -0.50 10.16 -13.28
C SER A 10 0.45 10.62 -12.15
N ILE A 11 0.96 9.66 -11.37
CA ILE A 11 1.95 9.87 -10.31
C ILE A 11 3.27 9.14 -10.59
N ASN A 12 3.55 8.87 -11.87
CA ASN A 12 4.78 8.25 -12.39
C ASN A 12 5.06 6.82 -11.91
N LEU A 13 4.03 6.07 -11.50
CA LEU A 13 4.11 4.64 -11.21
C LEU A 13 3.59 3.82 -12.39
N ASP A 14 4.25 2.69 -12.68
CA ASP A 14 3.89 1.82 -13.80
C ASP A 14 3.21 0.51 -13.35
N ALA A 15 3.05 -0.44 -14.27
CA ALA A 15 2.41 -1.73 -13.98
C ALA A 15 3.26 -2.61 -13.04
N THR A 16 4.59 -2.52 -13.12
CA THR A 16 5.48 -3.24 -12.21
C THR A 16 5.34 -2.69 -10.80
N ASP A 17 5.31 -1.37 -10.67
CA ASP A 17 5.07 -0.71 -9.39
C ASP A 17 3.71 -1.08 -8.81
N LEU A 18 2.66 -1.08 -9.64
CA LEU A 18 1.32 -1.49 -9.21
C LEU A 18 1.34 -2.90 -8.61
N VAL A 19 1.86 -3.89 -9.34
CA VAL A 19 1.84 -5.29 -8.89
C VAL A 19 2.69 -5.49 -7.64
N ALA A 20 3.86 -4.84 -7.57
CA ALA A 20 4.74 -4.93 -6.41
C ALA A 20 4.11 -4.26 -5.18
N LEU A 21 3.64 -3.02 -5.29
CA LEU A 21 3.05 -2.27 -4.17
C LEU A 21 1.75 -2.89 -3.65
N SER A 22 0.94 -3.49 -4.54
CA SER A 22 -0.22 -4.29 -4.12
C SER A 22 0.15 -5.47 -3.23
N GLY A 23 1.39 -5.97 -3.31
CA GLY A 23 1.94 -6.95 -2.38
C GLY A 23 1.94 -6.49 -0.91
N GLY A 24 1.77 -5.19 -0.64
CA GLY A 24 1.54 -4.69 0.73
C GLY A 24 0.30 -5.31 1.40
N HIS A 25 -0.66 -5.83 0.62
CA HIS A 25 -1.81 -6.58 1.12
C HIS A 25 -1.47 -8.00 1.63
N THR A 26 -0.20 -8.41 1.64
CA THR A 26 0.24 -9.64 2.35
C THR A 26 0.04 -9.55 3.87
N VAL A 27 -0.18 -8.35 4.41
CA VAL A 27 -0.51 -8.12 5.83
C VAL A 27 -1.71 -7.18 5.98
N GLY A 28 -2.39 -7.25 7.12
CA GLY A 28 -3.44 -6.32 7.49
C GLY A 28 -4.86 -6.83 7.24
N LEU A 29 -5.84 -5.92 7.34
CA LEU A 29 -7.26 -6.25 7.38
C LEU A 29 -8.06 -5.45 6.35
N GLY A 30 -9.07 -6.10 5.75
CA GLY A 30 -10.06 -5.49 4.87
C GLY A 30 -11.44 -5.52 5.53
N HIS A 31 -12.18 -4.41 5.43
CA HIS A 31 -13.56 -4.33 5.90
C HIS A 31 -14.53 -4.96 4.88
N CYS A 32 -15.62 -5.59 5.32
CA CYS A 32 -16.59 -6.22 4.43
C CYS A 32 -17.09 -5.27 3.32
N THR A 33 -17.35 -4.01 3.62
CA THR A 33 -17.80 -3.01 2.64
C THR A 33 -16.80 -2.72 1.52
N SER A 34 -15.54 -3.14 1.66
CA SER A 34 -14.53 -3.03 0.60
C SER A 34 -14.61 -4.18 -0.43
N PHE A 35 -15.36 -5.25 -0.15
CA PHE A 35 -15.45 -6.43 -1.01
C PHE A 35 -16.82 -7.12 -1.07
N ASP A 36 -17.84 -6.66 -0.34
CA ASP A 36 -19.17 -7.28 -0.29
C ASP A 36 -19.94 -7.18 -1.63
N ASP A 37 -19.59 -6.22 -2.48
CA ASP A 37 -20.01 -6.16 -3.89
C ASP A 37 -19.54 -7.38 -4.71
N ARG A 38 -18.47 -8.06 -4.29
CA ARG A 38 -18.04 -9.33 -4.90
C ARG A 38 -18.81 -10.54 -4.38
N LEU A 39 -19.57 -10.39 -3.29
CA LEU A 39 -20.32 -11.47 -2.66
C LEU A 39 -21.82 -11.42 -3.03
N PHE A 40 -22.35 -10.21 -3.25
CA PHE A 40 -23.78 -9.94 -3.38
C PHE A 40 -24.14 -8.89 -4.45
N PRO A 41 -25.32 -8.98 -5.10
CA PRO A 41 -26.30 -10.07 -4.96
C PRO A 41 -25.84 -11.34 -5.68
N ARG A 42 -24.93 -11.21 -6.64
CA ARG A 42 -24.33 -12.31 -7.39
C ARG A 42 -22.83 -12.36 -7.09
N PRO A 43 -22.29 -13.53 -6.69
CA PRO A 43 -20.86 -13.66 -6.48
C PRO A 43 -20.04 -13.36 -7.74
N ASP A 44 -18.87 -12.77 -7.53
CA ASP A 44 -17.86 -12.58 -8.57
C ASP A 44 -17.35 -13.94 -9.09
N PRO A 45 -17.46 -14.24 -10.39
CA PRO A 45 -17.06 -15.54 -10.97
C PRO A 45 -15.54 -15.77 -10.94
N THR A 46 -14.74 -14.74 -10.68
CA THR A 46 -13.29 -14.86 -10.55
C THR A 46 -12.87 -15.40 -9.19
N MET A 47 -13.76 -15.47 -8.21
CA MET A 47 -13.46 -15.88 -6.84
C MET A 47 -13.53 -17.41 -6.69
N ASN A 48 -12.59 -17.97 -5.93
CA ASN A 48 -12.61 -19.38 -5.54
C ASN A 48 -13.88 -19.71 -4.71
N PRO A 49 -14.64 -20.78 -5.03
CA PRO A 49 -15.88 -21.12 -4.33
C PRO A 49 -15.74 -21.36 -2.82
N ASP A 50 -14.68 -22.03 -2.37
CA ASP A 50 -14.45 -22.29 -0.95
C ASP A 50 -14.12 -20.99 -0.21
N PHE A 51 -13.36 -20.10 -0.86
CA PHE A 51 -13.05 -18.78 -0.31
C PHE A 51 -14.30 -17.90 -0.24
N LEU A 52 -15.15 -17.92 -1.29
CA LEU A 52 -16.46 -17.28 -1.28
C LEU A 52 -17.32 -17.76 -0.11
N GLY A 53 -17.35 -19.08 0.14
CA GLY A 53 -18.07 -19.67 1.28
C GLY A 53 -17.58 -19.12 2.63
N LYS A 54 -16.27 -19.05 2.83
CA LYS A 54 -15.66 -18.45 4.03
C LYS A 54 -16.00 -16.96 4.17
N LEU A 55 -15.85 -16.18 3.10
CA LEU A 55 -16.16 -14.75 3.12
C LEU A 55 -17.63 -14.46 3.41
N LYS A 56 -18.57 -15.30 2.92
CA LYS A 56 -19.99 -15.17 3.28
C LYS A 56 -20.30 -15.50 4.74
N GLN A 57 -19.50 -16.34 5.40
CA GLN A 57 -19.63 -16.53 6.85
C GLN A 57 -19.12 -15.31 7.62
N THR A 58 -18.01 -14.70 7.15
CA THR A 58 -17.49 -13.46 7.73
C THR A 58 -18.47 -12.29 7.50
N CYS A 59 -18.95 -12.12 6.28
CA CYS A 59 -19.80 -11.03 5.80
C CYS A 59 -21.13 -11.60 5.27
N PRO A 60 -22.10 -11.92 6.16
CA PRO A 60 -23.35 -12.59 5.78
C PRO A 60 -24.30 -11.71 4.94
N ALA A 61 -24.12 -10.39 4.97
CA ALA A 61 -24.88 -9.44 4.17
C ALA A 61 -24.03 -8.23 3.78
N LYS A 62 -24.51 -7.44 2.79
CA LYS A 62 -23.91 -6.13 2.49
C LYS A 62 -23.95 -5.22 3.71
N GLY A 63 -22.91 -4.41 3.90
CA GLY A 63 -22.82 -3.48 5.02
C GLY A 63 -22.52 -4.14 6.37
N THR A 64 -22.11 -5.41 6.41
CA THR A 64 -21.66 -6.06 7.65
C THR A 64 -20.46 -5.29 8.25
N ASP A 65 -20.53 -4.88 9.52
CA ASP A 65 -19.42 -4.23 10.23
C ASP A 65 -18.42 -5.26 10.79
N ARG A 66 -17.65 -5.88 9.89
CA ARG A 66 -16.61 -6.86 10.23
C ARG A 66 -15.40 -6.68 9.32
N ARG A 67 -14.26 -7.17 9.81
CA ARG A 67 -12.99 -7.21 9.07
C ARG A 67 -12.49 -8.63 8.94
N THR A 68 -11.74 -8.90 7.88
CA THR A 68 -11.00 -10.15 7.66
C THR A 68 -9.59 -9.85 7.18
N ALA A 69 -8.70 -10.84 7.26
CA ALA A 69 -7.33 -10.71 6.77
C ALA A 69 -7.30 -10.46 5.26
N LEU A 70 -6.40 -9.59 4.81
CA LEU A 70 -6.12 -9.39 3.38
C LEU A 70 -5.43 -10.63 2.78
N ASP A 71 -4.54 -11.26 3.55
CA ASP A 71 -3.90 -12.53 3.24
C ASP A 71 -4.52 -13.66 4.07
N VAL A 72 -5.17 -14.63 3.40
CA VAL A 72 -5.82 -15.77 4.05
C VAL A 72 -4.82 -16.88 4.47
N ARG A 73 -3.59 -16.87 3.95
CA ARG A 73 -2.56 -17.87 4.23
C ARG A 73 -1.68 -17.45 5.41
N THR A 74 -1.19 -16.22 5.41
CA THR A 74 -0.24 -15.71 6.42
C THR A 74 -0.59 -14.29 6.86
N PRO A 75 -1.70 -14.07 7.58
CA PRO A 75 -2.29 -12.74 7.85
C PRO A 75 -1.35 -11.66 8.42
N ASN A 76 -0.28 -12.09 9.12
CA ASN A 76 0.62 -11.22 9.88
C ASN A 76 2.08 -11.31 9.40
N ALA A 77 2.38 -12.08 8.35
CA ALA A 77 3.74 -12.20 7.82
C ALA A 77 3.86 -11.40 6.52
N PHE A 78 4.90 -10.60 6.40
CA PHE A 78 5.22 -9.96 5.13
C PHE A 78 5.98 -10.93 4.24
N ASP A 79 5.26 -11.59 3.33
CA ASP A 79 5.79 -12.64 2.45
C ASP A 79 5.13 -12.59 1.06
N ASN A 80 5.38 -13.60 0.22
CA ASN A 80 4.79 -13.64 -1.12
C ASN A 80 3.45 -14.38 -1.20
N LYS A 81 2.84 -14.77 -0.07
CA LYS A 81 1.58 -15.55 -0.07
C LYS A 81 0.41 -14.75 -0.59
N TYR A 82 0.48 -13.42 -0.57
CA TYR A 82 -0.44 -12.55 -1.32
C TYR A 82 -0.56 -12.99 -2.78
N TYR A 83 0.55 -13.17 -3.49
CA TYR A 83 0.53 -13.57 -4.90
C TYR A 83 0.09 -15.03 -5.08
N VAL A 84 0.44 -15.91 -4.14
CA VAL A 84 -0.07 -17.28 -4.10
C VAL A 84 -1.60 -17.29 -3.94
N ASN A 85 -2.18 -16.38 -3.15
CA ASN A 85 -3.63 -16.19 -3.05
C ASN A 85 -4.23 -15.84 -4.42
N LEU A 86 -3.62 -14.93 -5.16
CA LEU A 86 -4.14 -14.52 -6.48
C LEU A 86 -4.16 -15.67 -7.49
N LEU A 87 -3.10 -16.49 -7.53
CA LEU A 87 -3.05 -17.69 -8.38
C LEU A 87 -4.18 -18.68 -8.04
N ASN A 88 -4.54 -18.76 -6.76
CA ASN A 88 -5.59 -19.63 -6.25
C ASN A 88 -6.99 -19.00 -6.29
N ARG A 89 -7.15 -17.82 -6.90
CA ARG A 89 -8.41 -17.05 -6.96
C ARG A 89 -8.93 -16.63 -5.58
N GLN A 90 -8.02 -16.33 -4.67
CA GLN A 90 -8.27 -15.97 -3.28
C GLN A 90 -7.83 -14.53 -2.94
N GLY A 91 -7.68 -13.66 -3.94
CA GLY A 91 -7.50 -12.22 -3.70
C GLY A 91 -8.79 -11.62 -3.11
N LEU A 92 -8.68 -10.80 -2.07
CA LEU A 92 -9.85 -10.28 -1.35
C LEU A 92 -10.59 -9.22 -2.16
N PHE A 93 -9.89 -8.20 -2.65
CA PHE A 93 -10.49 -7.13 -3.44
C PHE A 93 -10.54 -7.47 -4.93
N THR A 94 -11.43 -6.80 -5.66
CA THR A 94 -11.42 -6.84 -7.12
C THR A 94 -10.08 -6.35 -7.65
N SER A 95 -9.53 -5.28 -7.06
CA SER A 95 -8.21 -4.76 -7.41
C SER A 95 -7.07 -5.77 -7.24
N ASP A 96 -7.19 -6.68 -6.27
CA ASP A 96 -6.20 -7.74 -6.06
C ASP A 96 -6.34 -8.81 -7.14
N GLN A 97 -7.53 -9.39 -7.27
CA GLN A 97 -7.75 -10.51 -8.17
C GLN A 97 -7.56 -10.12 -9.64
N ASP A 98 -7.82 -8.85 -9.97
CA ASP A 98 -7.68 -8.34 -11.32
C ASP A 98 -6.21 -8.22 -11.78
N LEU A 99 -5.24 -8.20 -10.85
CA LEU A 99 -3.80 -8.29 -11.18
C LEU A 99 -3.48 -9.62 -11.86
N TYR A 100 -4.14 -10.70 -11.46
CA TYR A 100 -3.94 -12.01 -12.04
C TYR A 100 -4.83 -12.27 -13.27
N THR A 101 -6.05 -11.72 -13.32
CA THR A 101 -6.92 -11.89 -14.50
C THR A 101 -6.42 -11.08 -15.70
N ASN A 102 -5.81 -9.91 -15.47
CA ASN A 102 -5.33 -9.05 -16.54
C ASN A 102 -4.02 -9.53 -17.17
N ALA A 103 -3.99 -9.65 -18.50
CA ALA A 103 -2.84 -10.17 -19.24
C ALA A 103 -1.54 -9.35 -19.07
N ALA A 104 -1.64 -8.03 -18.84
CA ALA A 104 -0.47 -7.17 -18.71
C ALA A 104 0.25 -7.33 -17.35
N THR A 105 -0.48 -7.71 -16.30
CA THR A 105 0.05 -7.82 -14.93
C THR A 105 0.25 -9.27 -14.50
N ARG A 106 -0.46 -10.23 -15.12
CA ARG A 106 -0.37 -11.66 -14.79
C ARG A 106 1.06 -12.21 -14.72
N PRO A 107 1.96 -11.94 -15.69
CA PRO A 107 3.32 -12.50 -15.64
C PRO A 107 4.11 -12.07 -14.39
N LEU A 108 3.88 -10.84 -13.90
CA LEU A 108 4.51 -10.36 -12.67
C LEU A 108 3.95 -11.03 -11.42
N VAL A 109 2.62 -11.27 -11.39
CA VAL A 109 2.00 -12.03 -10.29
C VAL A 109 2.56 -13.44 -10.21
N GLU A 110 2.69 -14.13 -11.34
CA GLU A 110 3.27 -15.49 -11.41
C GLU A 110 4.74 -15.50 -10.97
N ARG A 111 5.51 -14.49 -11.40
CA ARG A 111 6.90 -14.29 -10.97
C ARG A 111 7.01 -14.11 -9.46
N PHE A 112 6.24 -13.21 -8.86
CA PHE A 112 6.30 -12.96 -7.42
C PHE A 112 5.76 -14.12 -6.58
N ALA A 113 4.76 -14.86 -7.09
CA ALA A 113 4.29 -16.09 -6.44
C ALA A 113 5.36 -17.20 -6.43
N SER A 114 6.19 -17.29 -7.48
CA SER A 114 7.26 -18.29 -7.59
C SER A 114 8.56 -17.91 -6.88
N SER A 115 8.85 -16.61 -6.75
CA SER A 115 10.06 -16.11 -6.09
C SER A 115 9.74 -14.97 -5.11
N GLN A 116 9.81 -15.27 -3.82
CA GLN A 116 9.71 -14.25 -2.77
C GLN A 116 10.85 -13.23 -2.84
N GLN A 117 12.06 -13.66 -3.26
CA GLN A 117 13.18 -12.75 -3.41
C GLN A 117 12.92 -11.71 -4.50
N ASP A 118 12.32 -12.12 -5.63
CA ASP A 118 11.95 -11.19 -6.70
C ASP A 118 10.89 -10.19 -6.24
N PHE A 119 9.90 -10.67 -5.46
CA PHE A 119 8.92 -9.79 -4.83
C PHE A 119 9.59 -8.77 -3.91
N PHE A 120 10.40 -9.21 -2.94
CA PHE A 120 11.04 -8.31 -1.96
C PHE A 120 11.94 -7.28 -2.63
N ASN A 121 12.74 -7.69 -3.62
CA ASN A 121 13.59 -6.79 -4.38
C ASN A 121 12.76 -5.71 -5.08
N GLN A 122 11.71 -6.11 -5.81
CA GLN A 122 10.88 -5.15 -6.53
C GLN A 122 10.05 -4.28 -5.59
N PHE A 123 9.55 -4.83 -4.48
CA PHE A 123 8.82 -4.07 -3.47
C PHE A 123 9.67 -2.93 -2.91
N GLY A 124 10.94 -3.18 -2.59
CA GLY A 124 11.87 -2.14 -2.16
C GLY A 124 12.04 -1.02 -3.18
N VAL A 125 12.28 -1.38 -4.46
CA VAL A 125 12.42 -0.39 -5.55
C VAL A 125 11.16 0.45 -5.71
N SER A 126 10.00 -0.19 -5.78
CA SER A 126 8.72 0.50 -5.99
C SER A 126 8.28 1.31 -4.78
N MET A 127 8.59 0.89 -3.55
CA MET A 127 8.35 1.67 -2.33
C MET A 127 9.21 2.93 -2.28
N VAL A 128 10.50 2.85 -2.63
CA VAL A 128 11.37 4.03 -2.73
C VAL A 128 10.83 5.02 -3.76
N LYS A 129 10.42 4.52 -4.94
CA LYS A 129 9.82 5.34 -5.99
C LYS A 129 8.53 6.02 -5.52
N MET A 130 7.63 5.27 -4.86
CA MET A 130 6.40 5.81 -4.29
C MET A 130 6.67 6.87 -3.22
N GLY A 131 7.67 6.65 -2.35
CA GLY A 131 8.05 7.58 -1.29
C GLY A 131 8.62 8.92 -1.77
N GLN A 132 8.96 9.04 -3.05
CA GLN A 132 9.51 10.26 -3.65
C GLN A 132 8.46 11.08 -4.44
N ILE A 133 7.18 10.65 -4.44
CA ILE A 133 6.12 11.35 -5.16
C ILE A 133 5.84 12.72 -4.52
N LYS A 134 6.11 13.79 -5.26
CA LYS A 134 5.77 15.19 -4.90
C LYS A 134 6.27 15.60 -3.50
N VAL A 135 7.44 15.11 -3.10
CA VAL A 135 8.05 15.45 -1.81
C VAL A 135 8.40 16.94 -1.71
N LEU A 136 8.30 17.49 -0.50
CA LEU A 136 8.77 18.83 -0.18
C LEU A 136 10.25 18.76 0.21
N THR A 137 11.07 19.59 -0.43
CA THR A 137 12.53 19.62 -0.23
C THR A 137 12.99 21.02 0.17
N GLY A 138 14.17 21.13 0.80
CA GLY A 138 14.72 22.42 1.22
C GLY A 138 13.76 23.20 2.12
N ASN A 139 13.38 24.40 1.69
CA ASN A 139 12.48 25.31 2.41
C ASN A 139 11.00 25.20 1.98
N GLN A 140 10.63 24.19 1.18
CA GLN A 140 9.25 24.01 0.69
C GLN A 140 8.25 23.52 1.75
N GLY A 141 8.74 23.13 2.93
CA GLY A 141 7.93 22.55 4.01
C GLY A 141 8.44 22.90 5.40
N GLN A 142 8.11 22.06 6.39
CA GLN A 142 8.51 22.22 7.78
C GLN A 142 8.82 20.86 8.41
N VAL A 143 9.80 20.83 9.32
CA VAL A 143 9.94 19.73 10.28
C VAL A 143 8.92 19.98 11.40
N ARG A 144 7.85 19.18 11.42
CA ARG A 144 6.75 19.36 12.38
C ARG A 144 7.19 18.92 13.78
N ARG A 145 6.86 19.72 14.80
CA ARG A 145 7.02 19.33 16.22
C ARG A 145 5.92 18.38 16.68
N ASN A 146 4.78 18.42 16.01
CA ASN A 146 3.65 17.51 16.21
C ASN A 146 3.13 17.13 14.82
N CYS A 147 3.17 15.85 14.45
CA CYS A 147 2.72 15.38 13.12
C CYS A 147 1.26 15.77 12.82
N SER A 148 0.43 15.84 13.86
CA SER A 148 -1.01 16.15 13.81
C SER A 148 -1.33 17.63 13.62
N ALA A 149 -0.34 18.53 13.67
CA ALA A 149 -0.55 19.96 13.51
C ALA A 149 0.54 20.60 12.63
N ARG A 150 0.20 21.70 11.95
CA ARG A 150 1.23 22.60 11.42
C ARG A 150 1.94 23.26 12.60
N ASN A 151 3.23 23.56 12.48
CA ASN A 151 3.86 24.40 13.51
C ASN A 151 3.07 25.73 13.58
N PRO A 152 2.81 26.25 14.78
CA PRO A 152 2.12 27.52 14.93
C PRO A 152 2.93 28.62 14.23
N GLY A 153 2.28 29.44 13.42
CA GLY A 153 2.85 30.69 12.95
C GLY A 153 2.69 31.75 14.03
N THR A 154 3.63 32.69 14.15
CA THR A 154 3.36 33.95 14.83
C THR A 154 2.27 34.67 14.04
N VAL A 155 1.04 34.66 14.54
CA VAL A 155 0.09 35.73 14.19
C VAL A 155 0.76 36.99 14.73
N ASP A 156 1.05 37.93 13.84
CA ASP A 156 1.79 39.18 14.06
C ASP A 156 3.32 39.07 14.09
N GLY A 157 3.93 39.20 12.90
CA GLY A 157 4.95 40.21 12.61
C GLY A 157 6.31 40.19 13.33
N HIS A 158 6.55 39.33 14.30
CA HIS A 158 7.85 39.23 14.94
C HIS A 158 8.00 37.86 15.58
N LEU A 159 8.91 37.03 15.06
CA LEU A 159 10.01 36.45 15.85
C LEU A 159 10.94 35.63 14.93
N SER A 160 12.22 35.85 15.17
CA SER A 160 13.37 35.43 14.37
C SER A 160 13.54 33.91 14.28
N TRP A 161 13.73 33.41 13.06
CA TRP A 161 14.15 32.02 12.78
C TRP A 161 15.61 31.72 13.19
N SER A 162 16.33 32.67 13.79
CA SER A 162 17.78 32.56 14.02
C SER A 162 18.20 31.73 15.24
N SER A 163 17.31 31.26 16.12
CA SER A 163 17.75 30.52 17.33
C SER A 163 17.71 28.99 17.22
N LEU A 164 17.13 28.41 16.17
CA LEU A 164 17.08 26.95 15.99
C LEU A 164 17.96 26.43 14.84
N ALA A 165 18.39 27.30 13.92
CA ALA A 165 19.37 26.93 12.91
C ALA A 165 20.77 26.67 13.49
N GLN A 166 21.06 27.24 14.67
CA GLN A 166 22.35 27.10 15.34
C GLN A 166 22.53 25.70 15.95
N THR A 167 21.45 25.07 16.43
CA THR A 167 21.54 23.78 17.15
C THR A 167 21.67 22.56 16.24
N VAL A 168 21.26 22.64 14.97
CA VAL A 168 21.33 21.49 14.04
C VAL A 168 22.67 21.44 13.30
N GLY A 169 23.31 22.60 13.08
CA GLY A 169 24.65 22.68 12.49
C GLY A 169 25.74 22.14 13.40
N GLU A 170 25.65 22.37 14.71
CA GLU A 170 26.64 21.88 15.69
C GLU A 170 26.47 20.38 16.00
N ALA A 171 25.24 19.86 16.05
CA ALA A 171 25.00 18.44 16.33
C ALA A 171 25.43 17.48 15.20
N ALA A 172 25.52 17.96 13.95
CA ALA A 172 26.00 17.15 12.83
C ALA A 172 27.53 17.08 12.74
N ALA A 173 28.25 18.06 13.30
CA ALA A 173 29.72 18.09 13.31
C ALA A 173 30.30 17.16 14.40
N GLU A 174 29.66 17.06 15.57
CA GLU A 174 30.15 16.17 16.65
C GLU A 174 29.91 14.66 16.39
N SER A 175 29.03 14.29 15.46
CA SER A 175 28.75 12.87 15.14
C SER A 175 29.61 12.31 14.00
N LEU A 176 30.41 13.14 13.32
CA LEU A 176 31.23 12.74 12.17
C LEU A 176 32.74 12.97 12.32
N GLY A 177 33.23 13.37 13.49
CA GLY A 177 34.64 13.23 13.87
C GLY A 177 35.66 13.83 12.88
N PHE A 178 35.52 15.12 12.57
CA PHE A 178 36.64 15.97 12.15
C PHE A 178 36.87 17.05 13.19
#